data_AF-L8EF31-F1
#
_entry.id   AF-L8EF31-F1
#
_cell.length_a   1.000
_cell.length_b   1.000
_cell.length_c   1.000
_cell.angle_alpha   90.00
_cell.angle_beta   90.00
_cell.angle_gamma   90.00
#
_symmetry.space_group_name_H-M   'P 1'
#
loop_
_entity.id
_entity.type
_entity.pdbx_description
1 polymer ?
#
loop_
_entity_poly.entity_id
_entity_poly.type
_entity_poly.pdbx_seq_one_letter_code
_entity_poly.pdbx_strand_id
1 'polypeptide(L)'
;MAERQMLMTTQEIRALINAALAAPSIDLAVPLGMSLMLREGLRTTVLTALSRADYHPAVDDVPGSLTYRDGDHVRVATLSPETEFLLAAHLEQ
;
A
#
# COMPACT_ATOMS: atom_id res chain seq x y z
N MET A 1 -12.28 29.01 5.17
CA MET A 1 -12.31 28.20 3.93
C MET A 1 -11.68 26.87 4.29
N ALA A 2 -12.50 25.84 4.52
CA ALA A 2 -11.99 24.51 4.84
C ALA A 2 -11.73 23.80 3.52
N GLU A 3 -10.47 23.50 3.22
CA GLU A 3 -10.12 22.52 2.19
C GLU A 3 -10.83 21.21 2.55
N ARG A 4 -11.89 20.89 1.81
CA ARG A 4 -12.38 19.52 1.75
C ARG A 4 -11.20 18.70 1.24
N GLN A 5 -10.55 17.94 2.12
CA GLN A 5 -9.76 16.80 1.70
C GLN A 5 -10.67 15.94 0.82
N MET A 6 -10.54 16.07 -0.50
CA MET A 6 -11.21 15.16 -1.43
C MET A 6 -10.52 13.81 -1.23
N LEU A 7 -11.19 12.92 -0.49
CA LEU A 7 -10.83 11.51 -0.46
C LEU A 7 -10.91 11.01 -1.91
N MET A 8 -9.78 10.60 -2.47
CA MET A 8 -9.74 10.02 -3.82
C MET A 8 -10.69 8.83 -3.87
N THR A 9 -11.44 8.74 -4.96
CA THR A 9 -12.28 7.58 -5.23
C THR A 9 -11.41 6.35 -5.53
N THR A 10 -11.96 5.15 -5.32
CA THR A 10 -11.28 3.89 -5.68
C THR A 10 -10.81 3.87 -7.13
N GLN A 11 -11.56 4.49 -8.04
CA GLN A 11 -11.20 4.56 -9.46
C GLN A 11 -10.01 5.49 -9.72
N GLU A 12 -9.93 6.63 -9.04
CA GLU A 12 -8.80 7.54 -9.12
C GLU A 12 -7.53 6.91 -8.51
N ILE A 13 -7.66 6.19 -7.40
CA ILE A 13 -6.55 5.43 -6.80
C ILE A 13 -6.06 4.38 -7.79
N ARG A 14 -6.96 3.61 -8.41
CA ARG A 14 -6.56 2.61 -9.42
C ARG A 14 -5.89 3.23 -10.64
N ALA A 15 -6.37 4.39 -11.11
CA ALA A 15 -5.75 5.11 -12.23
C ALA A 15 -4.33 5.58 -11.88
N LEU A 16 -4.14 6.12 -10.66
CA LEU A 16 -2.82 6.51 -10.15
C LEU A 16 -1.86 5.32 -10.06
N ILE A 17 -2.33 4.20 -9.52
CA ILE A 17 -1.57 2.94 -9.40
C ILE A 17 -1.08 2.48 -10.77
N ASN A 18 -2.00 2.37 -11.74
CA ASN A 18 -1.66 1.92 -13.08
C ASN A 18 -0.68 2.87 -13.78
N ALA A 19 -0.83 4.18 -13.60
CA ALA A 19 0.08 5.17 -14.15
C ALA A 19 1.49 5.08 -13.53
N ALA A 20 1.58 4.85 -12.21
CA ALA A 20 2.86 4.66 -11.52
C ALA A 20 3.59 3.41 -12.00
N LEU A 21 2.88 2.29 -12.14
CA LEU A 21 3.45 1.03 -12.62
C LEU A 21 3.93 1.10 -14.08
N ALA A 22 3.26 1.89 -14.92
CA ALA A 22 3.65 2.09 -16.31
C ALA A 22 4.87 3.03 -16.47
N ALA A 23 5.28 3.74 -15.41
CA ALA A 23 6.34 4.73 -15.45
C ALA A 23 7.52 4.30 -14.55
N PRO A 24 8.58 3.68 -15.09
CA PRO A 24 9.69 3.14 -14.30
C PRO A 24 10.50 4.21 -13.55
N SER A 25 10.30 5.49 -13.85
CA SER A 25 10.91 6.62 -13.14
C SER A 25 10.14 7.05 -11.88
N ILE A 26 8.94 6.51 -11.65
CA ILE A 26 8.13 6.86 -10.48
C ILE A 26 8.56 5.98 -9.30
N ASP A 27 8.89 6.63 -8.20
CA ASP A 27 9.08 5.97 -6.92
C ASP A 27 7.73 5.39 -6.45
N LEU A 28 7.66 4.06 -6.39
CA LEU A 28 6.46 3.34 -5.97
C LEU A 28 6.14 3.51 -4.49
N ALA A 29 7.07 4.03 -3.67
CA ALA A 29 6.82 4.30 -2.25
C ALA A 29 5.70 5.34 -2.05
N VAL A 30 5.58 6.33 -2.94
CA VAL A 30 4.54 7.36 -2.87
C VAL A 30 3.13 6.80 -3.11
N PRO A 31 2.82 6.16 -4.25
CA PRO A 31 1.50 5.57 -4.48
C PRO A 31 1.20 4.43 -3.50
N LEU A 32 2.20 3.66 -3.08
CA LEU A 32 2.02 2.63 -2.05
C LEU A 32 1.63 3.24 -0.69
N GLY A 33 2.31 4.30 -0.26
CA GLY A 33 1.99 4.99 0.98
C GLY A 33 0.57 5.56 0.97
N MET A 34 0.14 6.12 -0.17
CA MET A 34 -1.24 6.58 -0.35
C MET A 34 -2.25 5.43 -0.26
N SER A 35 -1.98 4.29 -0.91
CA SER A 35 -2.88 3.13 -0.87
C SER A 35 -3.02 2.57 0.54
N LEU A 36 -1.89 2.41 1.26
CA LEU A 36 -1.87 1.95 2.65
C LEU A 36 -2.67 2.88 3.57
N MET A 37 -2.52 4.19 3.43
CA MET A 37 -3.24 5.17 4.26
C MET A 37 -4.73 5.24 3.93
N LEU A 38 -5.08 5.32 2.65
CA LEU A 38 -6.44 5.59 2.21
C LEU A 38 -7.33 4.34 2.20
N ARG A 39 -6.75 3.16 1.98
CA ARG A 39 -7.52 1.92 1.83
C ARG A 39 -7.40 0.99 3.03
N GLU A 40 -6.18 0.85 3.56
CA GLU A 40 -5.91 -0.05 4.68
C GLU A 40 -5.89 0.66 6.04
N GLY A 41 -5.99 2.00 6.05
CA GLY A 41 -5.92 2.81 7.27
C GLY A 41 -4.56 2.78 7.96
N LEU A 42 -3.51 2.36 7.24
CA LEU A 42 -2.15 2.21 7.76
C LEU A 42 -1.36 3.51 7.65
N ARG A 43 -0.51 3.76 8.64
CA ARG A 43 0.40 4.92 8.60
C ARG A 43 1.48 4.68 7.54
N THR A 44 1.87 5.73 6.84
CA THR A 44 2.95 5.67 5.84
C THR A 44 4.31 5.31 6.44
N THR A 45 4.50 5.54 7.75
CA THR A 45 5.69 5.10 8.51
C THR A 45 5.88 3.59 8.51
N VAL A 46 4.85 2.80 8.18
CA VAL A 46 4.99 1.36 7.99
C VAL A 46 6.01 1.06 6.88
N LEU A 47 6.08 1.89 5.83
CA LEU A 47 7.02 1.70 4.73
C LEU A 47 8.48 1.80 5.13
N THR A 48 8.82 2.65 6.10
CA THR A 48 10.22 2.85 6.49
C THR A 48 10.78 1.67 7.29
N ALA A 49 9.92 0.83 7.85
CA ALA A 49 10.30 -0.36 8.61
C ALA A 49 9.97 -1.66 7.85
N LEU A 50 9.46 -1.55 6.63
CA LEU A 50 8.96 -2.66 5.84
C LEU A 50 10.11 -3.49 5.25
N SER A 51 10.05 -4.80 5.42
CA SER A 51 10.91 -5.74 4.73
C SER A 51 10.10 -6.76 3.93
N ARG A 52 10.76 -7.47 2.99
CA ARG A 52 10.12 -8.57 2.25
C ARG A 52 9.58 -9.67 3.18
N ALA A 53 10.19 -9.87 4.35
CA ALA A 53 9.77 -10.89 5.31
C ALA A 53 8.45 -10.54 6.01
N ASP A 54 8.05 -9.27 6.00
CA ASP A 54 6.81 -8.79 6.60
C ASP A 54 5.62 -8.97 5.66
N TYR A 55 5.86 -9.15 4.36
CA TYR A 55 4.84 -9.34 3.34
C TYR A 55 4.52 -10.83 3.14
N HIS A 56 3.23 -11.14 3.21
CA HIS A 56 2.68 -12.46 2.92
C HIS A 56 1.76 -12.35 1.69
N PRO A 57 2.17 -12.88 0.52
CA PRO A 57 1.38 -12.80 -0.70
C PRO A 57 0.06 -13.57 -0.59
N ALA A 58 -0.93 -13.16 -1.35
CA ALA A 58 -2.19 -13.88 -1.51
C ALA A 58 -1.95 -15.30 -2.02
N VAL A 59 -2.74 -16.25 -1.53
CA VAL A 59 -2.73 -17.65 -1.95
C VAL A 59 -4.17 -18.11 -2.12
N ASP A 60 -4.52 -18.58 -3.31
CA ASP A 60 -5.89 -18.96 -3.69
C ASP A 60 -6.89 -17.83 -3.36
N ASP A 61 -7.87 -18.10 -2.50
CA ASP A 61 -8.89 -17.15 -2.06
C ASP A 61 -8.50 -16.35 -0.81
N VAL A 62 -7.28 -16.54 -0.28
CA VAL A 62 -6.78 -15.82 0.89
C VAL A 62 -6.08 -14.54 0.43
N PRO A 63 -6.56 -13.35 0.81
CA PRO A 63 -5.93 -12.09 0.41
C PRO A 63 -4.53 -11.95 1.01
N GLY A 64 -3.66 -11.21 0.32
CA GLY A 64 -2.33 -10.88 0.83
C GLY A 64 -2.42 -10.10 2.15
N SER A 65 -1.36 -10.19 2.94
CA SER A 65 -1.30 -9.50 4.22
C SER A 65 0.08 -8.92 4.48
N LEU A 66 0.10 -7.91 5.32
CA LEU A 66 1.30 -7.24 5.77
C LEU A 66 1.38 -7.27 7.29
N THR A 67 2.46 -7.84 7.79
CA THR A 67 2.86 -7.72 9.20
C THR A 67 3.53 -6.36 9.39
N TYR A 68 3.17 -5.61 10.42
CA TYR A 68 3.77 -4.30 10.68
C TYR A 68 3.84 -4.00 12.18
N ARG A 69 4.75 -3.09 12.54
CA ARG A 69 4.84 -2.59 13.92
C ARG A 69 4.01 -1.33 14.09
N ASP A 70 3.20 -1.32 15.15
CA ASP A 70 2.43 -0.18 15.64
C ASP A 70 2.88 0.12 17.06
N GLY A 71 3.92 0.95 17.18
CA GLY A 71 4.67 1.11 18.43
C GLY A 71 5.36 -0.21 18.81
N ASP A 72 5.07 -0.70 20.03
CA ASP A 72 5.62 -1.96 20.55
C ASP A 72 4.81 -3.20 20.14
N HIS A 73 3.71 -3.03 19.41
CA HIS A 73 2.84 -4.13 19.00
C HIS A 73 3.11 -4.54 17.56
N VAL A 74 3.16 -5.85 17.32
CA VAL A 74 3.14 -6.42 15.96
C VAL A 74 1.68 -6.69 15.58
N ARG A 75 1.25 -6.17 14.44
CA ARG A 75 -0.11 -6.33 13.92
C ARG A 75 -0.05 -6.84 12.48
N VAL A 76 -1.16 -7.40 12.02
CA VAL A 76 -1.32 -7.89 10.65
C VAL A 76 -2.48 -7.12 10.01
N ALA A 77 -2.25 -6.59 8.81
CA ALA A 77 -3.27 -5.98 7.98
C ALA A 77 -3.52 -6.84 6.74
N THR A 78 -4.77 -7.18 6.49
CA THR A 78 -5.20 -7.71 5.19
C THR A 78 -5.09 -6.60 4.16
N LEU A 79 -4.54 -6.90 2.99
CA LEU A 79 -4.36 -5.95 1.91
C LEU A 79 -5.48 -6.11 0.89
N SER A 80 -5.93 -5.00 0.33
CA SER A 80 -6.70 -5.03 -0.90
C SER A 80 -5.81 -5.42 -2.10
N PRO A 81 -6.38 -6.03 -3.16
CA PRO A 81 -5.61 -6.50 -4.31
C PRO A 81 -4.71 -5.45 -4.95
N GLU A 82 -5.15 -4.19 -5.04
CA GLU A 82 -4.33 -3.13 -5.64
C GLU A 82 -3.21 -2.65 -4.71
N THR A 83 -3.42 -2.63 -3.38
CA THR A 83 -2.33 -2.33 -2.44
C THR A 83 -1.29 -3.45 -2.47
N GLU A 84 -1.75 -4.70 -2.52
CA GLU A 84 -0.89 -5.87 -2.64
C GLU A 84 -0.04 -5.83 -3.92
N PHE A 85 -0.65 -5.50 -5.06
CA PHE A 85 0.06 -5.40 -6.33
C PHE A 85 1.17 -4.33 -6.29
N LEU A 86 0.88 -3.16 -5.72
CA LEU A 86 1.89 -2.10 -5.52
C LEU A 86 3.00 -2.54 -4.57
N LEU A 87 2.64 -3.20 -3.46
CA LEU A 87 3.60 -3.66 -2.46
C LEU A 87 4.56 -4.69 -3.05
N ALA A 88 4.02 -5.66 -3.81
CA ALA A 88 4.82 -6.64 -4.51
C ALA A 88 5.80 -5.98 -5.47
N ALA A 89 5.34 -5.04 -6.30
CA ALA A 89 6.17 -4.30 -7.25
C ALA A 89 7.25 -3.44 -6.56
N HIS A 90 6.91 -2.77 -5.46
CA HIS A 90 7.86 -1.96 -4.68
C HIS A 90 8.98 -2.82 -4.07
N LEU A 91 8.66 -4.05 -3.62
CA LEU A 91 9.62 -4.97 -3.02
C LEU A 91 10.52 -5.70 -4.04
N GLU A 92 10.23 -5.57 -5.33
CA GLU A 92 11.04 -6.13 -6.42
C GLU A 92 12.06 -5.13 -7.00
N GLN A 93 12.05 -3.88 -6.53
CA GLN A 93 13.04 -2.84 -6.88
C GLN A 93 14.34 -3.01 -6.12
#